data_AF-A0A2K3MAE8-F1
#
_entry.id   AF-A0A2K3MAE8-F1
#
_cell.length_a   1.000
_cell.length_b   1.000
_cell.length_c   1.000
_cell.angle_alpha   90.00
_cell.angle_beta   90.00
_cell.angle_gamma   90.00
#
_symmetry.space_group_name_H-M   'P 1'
#
loop_
_entity.id
_entity.type
_entity.pdbx_description
1 polymer ?
#
loop_
_entity_poly.entity_id
_entity_poly.type
_entity_poly.pdbx_seq_one_letter_code
_entity_poly.pdbx_strand_id
1 'polypeptide(L)'
;MNAPTKKKIQKKCKIRGYNIKIEALDEILSFITRFEPDVHDEAIDLVLDLLENESLKSTIIDVEPVQRVVNLLLEADAEEEATDNFLPLVLPPLP
;
A
#
# COMPACT_ATOMS: atom_id res chain seq x y z
N MET A 1 17.40 -0.26 13.97
CA MET A 1 18.15 -1.31 13.24
C MET A 1 17.17 -1.97 12.26
N ASN A 2 17.09 -1.49 11.01
CA ASN A 2 16.00 -1.88 10.09
C ASN A 2 16.49 -2.64 8.83
N ALA A 3 17.81 -2.88 8.73
CA ALA A 3 18.43 -3.63 7.65
C ALA A 3 17.89 -5.06 7.43
N PRO A 4 17.63 -5.88 8.48
CA PRO A 4 17.09 -7.22 8.26
C PRO A 4 15.68 -7.20 7.65
N THR A 5 14.85 -6.23 8.06
CA THR A 5 13.49 -6.08 7.58
C THR A 5 13.44 -5.60 6.12
N LYS A 6 14.30 -4.63 5.74
CA LYS A 6 14.47 -4.23 4.32
C LYS A 6 14.82 -5.41 3.42
N LYS A 7 15.74 -6.27 3.86
CA LYS A 7 16.11 -7.49 3.13
C LYS A 7 14.94 -8.46 2.98
N LYS A 8 14.10 -8.62 4.01
CA LYS A 8 12.90 -9.47 3.95
C LYS A 8 11.91 -8.98 2.90
N ILE A 9 11.59 -7.68 2.91
CA ILE A 9 10.69 -7.06 1.91
C ILE A 9 11.19 -7.34 0.49
N GLN A 10 12.46 -7.00 0.21
CA GLN A 10 13.05 -7.24 -1.10
C GLN A 10 12.99 -8.71 -1.52
N LYS A 11 13.25 -9.64 -0.59
CA LYS A 11 13.20 -11.07 -0.87
C LYS A 11 11.79 -11.53 -1.22
N LYS A 12 10.76 -11.09 -0.47
CA LYS A 12 9.36 -11.44 -0.76
C LYS A 12 8.90 -10.88 -2.10
N CYS A 13 9.16 -9.60 -2.41
CA CYS A 13 8.87 -9.03 -3.73
C CYS A 13 9.51 -9.86 -4.86
N LYS A 14 10.79 -10.20 -4.70
CA LYS A 14 11.57 -10.91 -5.72
C LYS A 14 11.10 -12.34 -5.93
N ILE A 15 10.63 -13.02 -4.89
CA ILE A 15 10.04 -14.37 -4.99
C ILE A 15 8.73 -14.33 -5.80
N ARG A 16 7.92 -13.27 -5.62
CA ARG A 16 6.68 -13.05 -6.38
C ARG A 16 6.93 -12.51 -7.81
N GLY A 17 8.19 -12.26 -8.18
CA GLY A 17 8.56 -11.76 -9.52
C GLY A 17 8.49 -10.24 -9.68
N TYR A 18 8.29 -9.51 -8.57
CA TYR A 18 8.24 -8.05 -8.55
C TYR A 18 9.59 -7.43 -8.18
N ASN A 19 9.84 -6.24 -8.72
CA ASN A 19 11.01 -5.43 -8.40
C ASN A 19 10.57 -4.17 -7.64
N ILE A 20 10.99 -4.00 -6.39
CA ILE A 20 10.58 -2.85 -5.58
C ILE A 20 11.62 -1.73 -5.65
N LYS A 21 11.17 -0.49 -5.87
CA LYS A 21 12.04 0.69 -5.80
C LYS A 21 12.48 0.99 -4.37
N ILE A 22 13.59 1.71 -4.22
CA ILE A 22 14.11 2.11 -2.90
C ILE A 22 13.10 2.97 -2.14
N GLU A 23 12.40 3.87 -2.82
CA GLU A 23 11.39 4.75 -2.23
C GLU A 23 10.22 3.91 -1.67
N ALA A 24 9.70 3.00 -2.49
CA ALA A 24 8.66 2.04 -2.09
C ALA A 24 9.10 1.14 -0.94
N LEU A 25 10.35 0.65 -0.97
CA LEU A 25 10.92 -0.17 0.09
C LEU A 25 10.99 0.58 1.43
N ASP A 26 11.37 1.86 1.39
CA ASP A 26 11.46 2.69 2.58
C ASP A 26 10.07 3.00 3.14
N GLU A 27 9.07 3.18 2.28
CA GLU A 27 7.66 3.36 2.67
C GLU A 27 7.10 2.11 3.35
N ILE A 28 7.25 0.92 2.74
CA ILE A 28 6.84 -0.35 3.37
C ILE A 28 7.57 -0.52 4.70
N LEU A 29 8.87 -0.18 4.75
CA LEU A 29 9.61 -0.26 6.00
C LEU A 29 9.01 0.67 7.07
N SER A 30 8.73 1.93 6.73
CA SER A 30 8.12 2.88 7.66
C SER A 30 6.78 2.38 8.18
N PHE A 31 5.97 1.78 7.30
CA PHE A 31 4.71 1.15 7.68
C PHE A 31 4.94 -0.01 8.67
N ILE A 32 5.73 -1.03 8.32
CA ILE A 32 5.92 -2.19 9.19
C ILE A 32 6.63 -1.85 10.50
N THR A 33 7.49 -0.82 10.52
CA THR A 33 8.14 -0.37 11.76
C THR A 33 7.19 0.24 12.79
N ARG A 34 5.94 0.56 12.40
CA ARG A 34 4.88 0.92 13.37
C ARG A 34 4.33 -0.28 14.11
N PHE A 35 4.48 -1.49 13.58
CA PHE A 35 3.98 -2.72 14.16
C PHE A 35 5.06 -3.47 14.94
N GLU A 36 4.62 -4.43 15.75
CA GLU A 36 5.51 -5.33 16.49
C GLU A 36 6.37 -6.19 15.55
N PRO A 37 7.64 -6.48 15.91
CA PRO A 37 8.56 -7.23 15.07
C PRO A 37 8.11 -8.65 14.72
N ASP A 38 7.22 -9.23 15.53
CA ASP A 38 6.65 -10.56 15.30
C ASP A 38 5.71 -10.57 14.08
N VAL A 39 4.92 -9.50 13.92
CA VAL A 39 3.97 -9.34 12.81
C VAL A 39 4.58 -8.66 11.58
N HIS A 40 5.88 -8.32 11.59
CA HIS A 40 6.53 -7.71 10.43
C HIS A 40 6.44 -8.60 9.19
N ASP A 41 6.62 -9.92 9.33
CA ASP A 41 6.57 -10.82 8.18
C ASP A 41 5.17 -10.87 7.56
N GLU A 42 4.13 -10.94 8.40
CA GLU A 42 2.72 -10.90 8.00
C GLU A 42 2.34 -9.55 7.40
N ALA A 43 2.71 -8.44 8.02
CA ALA A 43 2.42 -7.10 7.50
C ALA A 43 3.05 -6.88 6.11
N ILE A 44 4.25 -7.41 5.86
CA ILE A 44 4.86 -7.37 4.54
C ILE A 44 4.06 -8.22 3.55
N ASP A 45 3.69 -9.45 3.89
CA ASP A 45 2.87 -10.28 3.00
C ASP A 45 1.55 -9.62 2.65
N LEU A 46 0.92 -8.97 3.63
CA LEU A 46 -0.38 -8.32 3.49
C LEU A 46 -0.31 -7.11 2.54
N VAL A 47 0.73 -6.26 2.68
CA VAL A 47 0.99 -5.18 1.73
C VAL A 47 1.24 -5.73 0.32
N LEU A 48 1.99 -6.82 0.18
CA LEU A 48 2.26 -7.43 -1.12
C LEU A 48 1.01 -8.04 -1.75
N ASP A 49 0.15 -8.67 -0.96
CA ASP A 49 -1.09 -9.26 -1.43
C ASP A 49 -2.06 -8.19 -1.93
N LEU A 50 -2.17 -7.07 -1.21
CA LEU A 50 -2.96 -5.92 -1.63
C LEU A 50 -2.39 -5.26 -2.89
N LEU A 51 -1.05 -5.15 -2.99
CA LEU A 51 -0.39 -4.68 -4.21
C LEU A 51 -0.71 -5.58 -5.41
N GLU A 52 -0.71 -6.91 -5.23
CA GLU A 52 -1.11 -7.84 -6.29
C GLU A 52 -2.59 -7.69 -6.67
N ASN A 53 -3.48 -7.53 -5.70
CA ASN A 53 -4.89 -7.29 -5.94
C ASN A 53 -5.14 -5.97 -6.69
N GLU A 54 -4.35 -4.93 -6.41
CA GLU A 54 -4.42 -3.64 -7.09
C GLU A 54 -4.02 -3.70 -8.58
N SER A 55 -3.67 -4.90 -9.09
CA SER A 55 -3.33 -5.15 -10.49
C SER A 55 -2.26 -4.18 -10.96
N LEU A 56 -1.07 -4.30 -10.37
CA LEU A 56 0.09 -3.53 -10.79
C LEU A 56 0.27 -3.63 -12.30
N LYS A 57 0.12 -2.49 -12.98
CA LYS A 57 0.33 -2.38 -14.44
C LYS A 57 1.74 -2.79 -14.88
N SER A 58 2.67 -2.85 -13.93
CA SER A 58 4.08 -3.16 -14.13
C SER A 58 4.56 -4.16 -13.08
N THR A 59 5.58 -4.95 -13.42
CA THR A 59 6.32 -5.80 -12.47
C THR A 59 7.23 -5.01 -11.53
N ILE A 60 7.21 -3.68 -11.60
CA ILE A 60 7.97 -2.78 -10.73
C ILE A 60 7.02 -2.13 -9.74
N ILE A 61 7.29 -2.32 -8.44
CA ILE A 61 6.55 -1.69 -7.35
C ILE A 61 7.16 -0.30 -7.10
N ASP A 62 6.37 0.70 -7.43
CA ASP A 62 6.63 2.12 -7.17
C ASP A 62 6.10 2.54 -5.79
N VAL A 63 6.47 3.75 -5.35
CA VAL A 63 6.00 4.28 -4.06
C VAL A 63 4.52 4.63 -4.09
N GLU A 64 3.97 5.03 -5.25
CA GLU A 64 2.54 5.35 -5.40
C GLU A 64 1.59 4.20 -5.01
N PRO A 65 1.70 2.98 -5.60
CA PRO A 65 0.81 1.88 -5.22
C PRO A 65 1.05 1.42 -3.78
N VAL A 66 2.29 1.50 -3.27
CA VAL A 66 2.57 1.21 -1.86
C VAL A 66 1.86 2.19 -0.95
N GLN A 67 1.97 3.50 -1.23
CA GLN A 67 1.29 4.52 -0.46
C GLN A 67 -0.20 4.31 -0.52
N ARG A 68 -0.79 4.02 -1.67
CA ARG A 68 -2.23 3.75 -1.75
C ARG A 68 -2.64 2.54 -0.91
N VAL A 69 -1.90 1.43 -0.97
CA VAL A 69 -2.19 0.23 -0.16
C VAL A 69 -1.99 0.49 1.33
N VAL A 70 -0.92 1.19 1.71
CA VAL A 70 -0.64 1.57 3.11
C VAL A 70 -1.70 2.53 3.63
N ASN A 71 -2.10 3.51 2.83
CA ASN A 71 -3.15 4.43 3.18
C ASN A 71 -4.46 3.67 3.30
N LEU A 72 -4.81 2.78 2.36
CA LEU A 72 -5.98 1.90 2.45
C LEU A 72 -5.94 0.99 3.69
N LEU A 73 -4.77 0.53 4.13
CA LEU A 73 -4.62 -0.24 5.37
C LEU A 73 -4.84 0.62 6.63
N LEU A 74 -4.43 1.88 6.60
CA LEU A 74 -4.65 2.85 7.68
C LEU A 74 -6.06 3.45 7.65
N GLU A 75 -6.63 3.58 6.45
CA GLU A 75 -7.96 4.09 6.15
C GLU A 75 -9.01 3.01 6.34
N ALA A 76 -8.72 1.73 6.12
CA ALA A 76 -9.61 0.64 6.52
C ALA A 76 -9.79 0.56 8.05
N ASP A 77 -8.89 1.15 8.83
CA ASP A 77 -9.06 1.38 10.27
C ASP A 77 -9.86 2.67 10.56
N ALA A 78 -10.04 3.55 9.56
CA ALA A 78 -10.62 4.90 9.68
C ALA A 78 -11.91 5.17 8.86
N GLU A 79 -12.27 4.38 7.85
CA GLU A 79 -13.37 4.65 6.93
C GLU A 79 -14.57 3.73 7.19
N GLU A 80 -15.38 4.13 8.17
CA GLU A 80 -16.63 4.77 7.78
C GLU A 80 -16.33 6.26 7.55
N GLU A 81 -16.66 6.78 6.36
CA GLU A 81 -16.57 8.19 5.91
C GLU A 81 -15.34 8.63 5.10
N ALA A 82 -15.52 8.58 3.77
CA ALA A 82 -15.55 9.76 2.88
C ALA A 82 -14.62 9.70 1.66
N THR A 83 -14.89 8.81 0.71
CA THR A 83 -14.57 9.06 -0.71
C THR A 83 -15.60 8.47 -1.68
N ASP A 84 -16.85 8.97 -1.68
CA ASP A 84 -17.65 8.94 -2.92
C ASP A 84 -17.32 10.17 -3.77
N ASN A 85 -16.66 9.88 -4.87
CA ASN A 85 -16.16 10.80 -5.85
C ASN A 85 -17.36 11.32 -6.69
N PHE A 86 -17.46 12.64 -6.84
CA PHE A 86 -17.65 13.25 -8.17
C PHE A 86 -19.07 13.25 -8.79
N LEU A 87 -19.98 14.13 -8.33
CA LEU A 87 -20.97 14.78 -9.22
C LEU A 87 -21.37 16.18 -8.68
N PRO A 88 -21.12 17.30 -9.39
CA PRO A 88 -21.85 18.53 -9.14
C PRO A 88 -23.25 18.36 -9.75
N LEU A 89 -24.24 17.98 -8.94
CA LEU A 89 -25.65 18.08 -9.30
C LEU A 89 -26.03 19.57 -9.38
N VAL A 90 -25.65 20.21 -10.48
CA VAL A 90 -26.28 21.45 -10.95
C VAL A 90 -27.72 21.11 -11.28
N LEU A 91 -28.61 21.43 -10.34
CA LEU A 91 -30.03 21.42 -10.54
C LEU A 91 -30.38 22.56 -11.52
N PRO A 92 -31.01 22.31 -12.68
CA PRO A 92 -31.56 23.41 -13.47
C PRO A 92 -32.78 23.99 -12.74
N PRO A 93 -33.05 25.30 -12.84
CA PRO A 93 -34.26 25.87 -12.28
C PRO A 93 -35.47 25.41 -13.11
N LEU A 94 -36.50 24.89 -12.44
CA LEU A 94 -37.79 24.62 -13.10
C LEU A 94 -38.60 25.92 -13.23
N PRO A 95 -39.40 26.08 -14.31
CA PRO A 95 -40.16 27.29 -14.64
C PRO A 95 -41.44 27.48 -13.81
#